data_AF-A0A5E4R5B7-F1
#
_entry.id   AF-A0A5E4R5B7-F1
#
_cell.length_a   1.000
_cell.length_b   1.000
_cell.length_c   1.000
_cell.angle_alpha   90.00
_cell.angle_beta   90.00
_cell.angle_gamma   90.00
#
_symmetry.space_group_name_H-M   'P 1'
#
loop_
_entity.id
_entity.type
_entity.pdbx_description
1 polymer ?
#
loop_
_entity_poly.entity_id
_entity_poly.type
_entity_poly.pdbx_seq_one_letter_code
_entity_poly.pdbx_strand_id
1 'polypeptide(L)'
;IYRDLLRNYENADTISIDTLSLEELVQEERAKEILELNRLSEKVCYLHTSLVYYRNANSKMGQTCYQVWKTLLQRVGGSPNTWNILGHTLGISLVDLEYIKNSVKEDPVDMILKVFMQDDNATLDKIINAFVKLERFDILKALEEPLNNMSECFTREDSGYQSESGKGKREVITFPKILQVHLPPALSKKYVENYKPKEPSLRPSINWEKSKPQKECPVLFLTYTEDGLETALNIQGYVSNWVDSPQVKVLTLNGKREEVVQHPEKFIRENFEKADFVVPIITTGYLEIIKSHAPQVPSSNDNLDYKYVNFIYNLIVNHYIHATGCLNEKVRSVLPQDANVDVLRSISMYPDLMPWTYETNFDEHFKSFLFIE
;
A
#
# COMPACT_ATOMS: atom_id res chain seq x y z
N ILE A 1 37.03 28.75 -36.55
CA ILE A 1 36.10 28.97 -35.42
C ILE A 1 36.69 28.44 -34.11
N TYR A 2 37.00 27.14 -33.95
CA TYR A 2 37.64 26.63 -32.72
C TYR A 2 39.11 27.03 -32.49
N ARG A 3 39.83 27.47 -33.54
CA ARG A 3 41.26 27.85 -33.44
C ARG A 3 41.50 29.30 -33.01
N ASP A 4 40.52 30.18 -33.15
CA ASP A 4 40.67 31.60 -32.81
C ASP A 4 40.33 31.89 -31.35
N LEU A 5 39.67 30.97 -30.65
CA LEU A 5 39.37 31.05 -29.21
C LEU A 5 40.57 30.77 -28.30
N LEU A 6 41.66 30.18 -28.82
CA LEU A 6 42.82 29.76 -28.02
C LEU A 6 43.99 30.77 -28.04
N ARG A 7 43.87 31.90 -28.75
CA ARG A 7 44.96 32.89 -28.86
C ARG A 7 44.91 34.05 -27.85
N ASN A 8 43.89 34.10 -26.99
CA ASN A 8 43.67 35.24 -26.08
C ASN A 8 43.88 34.88 -24.59
N TYR A 9 44.91 34.09 -24.27
CA TYR A 9 45.23 33.69 -22.89
C TYR A 9 46.47 34.38 -22.28
N GLU A 10 46.81 35.60 -22.75
CA GLU A 10 47.95 36.36 -22.20
C GLU A 10 47.61 37.74 -21.61
N ASN A 11 46.34 38.14 -21.49
CA ASN A 11 45.98 39.35 -20.75
C ASN A 11 44.80 39.06 -19.82
N ALA A 12 45.11 38.88 -18.53
CA ALA A 12 44.16 38.49 -17.49
C ALA A 12 43.40 39.66 -16.85
N ASP A 13 43.38 40.84 -17.46
CA ASP A 13 42.59 41.98 -16.99
C ASP A 13 41.70 42.50 -18.12
N THR A 14 40.39 42.45 -17.90
CA THR A 14 39.29 42.88 -18.79
C THR A 14 38.89 41.96 -19.96
N ILE A 15 38.53 40.70 -19.66
CA ILE A 15 37.50 40.03 -20.47
C ILE A 15 36.15 40.55 -19.99
N SER A 16 35.67 41.64 -20.61
CA SER A 16 34.24 41.97 -20.59
C SER A 16 33.52 40.87 -21.38
N ILE A 17 33.22 39.76 -20.70
CA ILE A 17 32.32 38.74 -21.22
C ILE A 17 31.00 39.48 -21.50
N ASP A 18 30.62 39.55 -22.76
CA ASP A 18 29.37 40.16 -23.18
C ASP A 18 28.21 39.29 -22.68
N THR A 19 27.81 39.58 -21.45
CA THR A 19 26.77 38.86 -20.71
C THR A 19 25.44 38.86 -21.45
N LEU A 20 25.19 39.88 -22.28
CA LEU A 20 24.00 40.00 -23.13
C LEU A 20 24.00 38.95 -24.25
N SER A 21 25.09 38.79 -25.00
CA SER A 21 25.15 37.77 -26.06
C SER A 21 25.15 36.34 -25.52
N LEU A 22 25.70 36.11 -24.32
CA LEU A 22 25.55 34.83 -23.62
C LEU A 22 24.12 34.56 -23.16
N GLU A 23 23.41 35.58 -22.67
CA GLU A 23 22.02 35.45 -22.27
C GLU A 23 21.10 35.18 -23.48
N GLU A 24 21.34 35.85 -24.61
CA GLU A 24 20.64 35.61 -25.88
C GLU A 24 20.87 34.17 -26.38
N LEU A 25 22.10 33.67 -26.35
CA LEU A 25 22.41 32.28 -26.74
C LEU A 25 21.71 31.25 -25.84
N VAL A 26 21.67 31.49 -24.52
CA VAL A 26 20.96 30.61 -23.57
C VAL A 26 19.45 30.65 -23.80
N GLN A 27 18.89 31.81 -24.12
CA GLN A 27 17.46 31.94 -24.45
C GLN A 27 17.11 31.21 -25.75
N GLU A 28 17.94 31.32 -26.79
CA GLU A 28 17.76 30.58 -28.05
C GLU A 28 17.86 29.07 -27.86
N GLU A 29 18.82 28.59 -27.06
CA GLU A 29 18.98 27.16 -26.77
C GLU A 29 17.77 26.62 -26.00
N ARG A 30 17.30 27.34 -24.97
CA ARG A 30 16.06 27.00 -24.25
C ARG A 30 14.84 26.99 -25.16
N ALA A 31 14.71 27.94 -26.09
CA ALA A 31 13.59 27.98 -27.02
C ALA A 31 13.59 26.76 -27.96
N LYS A 32 14.76 26.31 -28.42
CA LYS A 32 14.90 25.08 -29.21
C LYS A 32 14.53 23.84 -28.40
N GLU A 33 15.00 23.73 -27.17
CA GLU A 33 14.64 22.63 -26.27
C GLU A 33 13.13 22.56 -26.02
N ILE A 34 12.48 23.70 -25.75
CA ILE A 34 11.02 23.77 -25.58
C ILE A 34 10.29 23.31 -26.84
N LEU A 35 10.80 23.66 -28.03
CA LEU A 35 10.20 23.24 -29.30
C LEU A 35 10.34 21.72 -29.52
N GLU A 36 11.48 21.12 -29.18
CA GLU A 36 11.68 19.67 -29.22
C GLU A 36 10.77 18.94 -28.23
N LEU A 37 10.57 19.50 -27.03
CA LEU A 37 9.66 18.95 -26.03
C LEU A 37 8.20 19.01 -26.47
N ASN A 38 7.78 20.08 -27.13
CA ASN A 38 6.44 20.17 -27.71
C ASN A 38 6.22 19.10 -28.78
N ARG A 39 7.22 18.84 -29.65
CA ARG A 39 7.17 17.75 -30.62
C ARG A 39 7.10 16.38 -29.95
N LEU A 40 7.82 16.17 -28.85
CA LEU A 40 7.74 14.92 -28.09
C LEU A 40 6.35 14.74 -27.47
N SER A 41 5.80 15.80 -26.88
CA SER A 41 4.45 15.86 -26.32
C SER A 41 3.40 15.46 -27.38
N GLU A 42 3.49 16.00 -28.59
CA GLU A 42 2.62 15.65 -29.72
C GLU A 42 2.73 14.17 -30.15
N LYS A 43 3.91 13.55 -30.03
CA LYS A 43 4.08 12.12 -30.38
C LYS A 43 3.43 11.19 -29.37
N VAL A 44 3.40 11.57 -28.11
CA VAL A 44 2.94 10.70 -27.02
C VAL A 44 1.57 11.07 -26.46
N CYS A 45 0.91 12.10 -27.01
CA CYS A 45 -0.40 12.56 -26.54
C CYS A 45 -1.55 11.56 -26.79
N TYR A 46 -1.31 10.53 -27.59
CA TYR A 46 -2.23 9.41 -27.79
C TYR A 46 -1.81 8.15 -27.03
N LEU A 47 -0.68 8.18 -26.31
CA LEU A 47 -0.18 7.02 -25.57
C LEU A 47 -0.65 7.10 -24.12
N HIS A 48 -1.46 6.13 -23.72
CA HIS A 48 -1.90 6.04 -22.34
C HIS A 48 -0.75 5.65 -21.40
N THR A 49 -0.76 6.16 -20.17
CA THR A 49 0.29 5.94 -19.17
C THR A 49 0.40 4.46 -18.79
N SER A 50 -0.69 3.70 -18.85
CA SER A 50 -0.67 2.25 -18.59
C SER A 50 0.26 1.47 -19.53
N LEU A 51 0.57 1.99 -20.71
CA LEU A 51 1.52 1.36 -21.64
C LEU A 51 2.91 1.22 -21.03
N VAL A 52 3.29 2.14 -20.13
CA VAL A 52 4.56 2.10 -19.39
C VAL A 52 4.68 0.85 -18.51
N TYR A 53 3.56 0.18 -18.19
CA TYR A 53 3.51 -1.07 -17.44
C TYR A 53 3.45 -2.32 -18.31
N TYR A 54 3.51 -2.19 -19.64
CA TYR A 54 3.64 -3.34 -20.52
C TYR A 54 4.99 -4.04 -20.28
N ARG A 55 4.94 -5.35 -19.98
CA ARG A 55 6.11 -6.18 -19.69
C ARG A 55 6.18 -7.33 -20.69
N ASN A 56 7.15 -7.26 -21.59
CA ASN A 56 7.51 -8.37 -22.48
C ASN A 56 9.01 -8.26 -22.83
N ALA A 57 9.82 -9.03 -22.11
CA ALA A 57 11.28 -8.98 -22.21
C ALA A 57 11.81 -9.33 -23.61
N ASN A 58 11.04 -10.11 -24.39
CA ASN A 58 11.44 -10.59 -25.72
C ASN A 58 11.03 -9.63 -26.85
N SER A 59 10.34 -8.53 -26.53
CA SER A 59 9.88 -7.56 -27.52
C SER A 59 10.57 -6.21 -27.35
N LYS A 60 10.93 -5.56 -28.46
CA LYS A 60 11.42 -4.17 -28.46
C LYS A 60 10.43 -3.25 -27.73
N MET A 61 9.14 -3.42 -27.99
CA MET A 61 8.05 -2.66 -27.35
C MET A 61 8.07 -2.77 -25.81
N GLY A 62 8.15 -4.00 -25.27
CA GLY A 62 8.20 -4.23 -23.82
C GLY A 62 9.47 -3.69 -23.17
N GLN A 63 10.62 -3.81 -23.84
CA GLN A 63 11.87 -3.22 -23.36
C GLN A 63 11.78 -1.69 -23.31
N THR A 64 11.24 -1.06 -24.35
CA THR A 64 11.11 0.40 -24.40
C THR A 64 10.10 0.93 -23.36
N CYS A 65 8.96 0.26 -23.16
CA CYS A 65 8.02 0.60 -22.10
C CYS A 65 8.67 0.52 -20.70
N TYR A 66 9.48 -0.51 -20.47
CA TYR A 66 10.23 -0.65 -19.22
C TYR A 66 11.29 0.45 -19.03
N GLN A 67 11.99 0.87 -20.10
CA GLN A 67 12.95 1.97 -19.99
C GLN A 67 12.26 3.28 -19.61
N VAL A 68 11.11 3.60 -20.20
CA VAL A 68 10.32 4.79 -19.80
C VAL A 68 9.95 4.72 -18.32
N TRP A 69 9.42 3.59 -17.85
CA TRP A 69 9.07 3.36 -16.45
C TRP A 69 10.28 3.57 -15.52
N LYS A 70 11.38 2.89 -15.84
CA LYS A 70 12.61 2.92 -15.04
C LYS A 70 13.18 4.34 -14.94
N THR A 71 13.22 5.06 -16.07
CA THR A 71 13.72 6.44 -16.09
C THR A 71 12.85 7.36 -15.23
N LEU A 72 11.53 7.22 -15.27
CA LEU A 72 10.62 7.99 -14.42
C LEU A 72 10.90 7.72 -12.93
N LEU A 73 10.97 6.46 -12.50
CA LEU A 73 11.24 6.11 -11.11
C LEU A 73 12.59 6.66 -10.62
N GLN A 74 13.65 6.46 -11.41
CA GLN A 74 15.00 6.88 -11.02
C GLN A 74 15.16 8.40 -10.94
N ARG A 75 14.60 9.14 -11.90
CA ARG A 75 14.78 10.60 -11.99
C ARG A 75 13.85 11.37 -11.05
N VAL A 76 12.61 10.92 -10.90
CA VAL A 76 11.63 11.56 -10.00
C VAL A 76 11.91 11.16 -8.55
N GLY A 77 12.26 9.90 -8.29
CA GLY A 77 12.59 9.39 -6.95
C GLY A 77 13.94 9.87 -6.43
N GLY A 78 14.88 10.20 -7.32
CA GLY A 78 16.22 10.69 -6.95
C GLY A 78 16.26 12.11 -6.37
N SER A 79 15.13 12.84 -6.37
CA SER A 79 15.04 14.19 -5.81
C SER A 79 14.00 14.23 -4.66
N PRO A 80 14.35 14.78 -3.49
CA PRO A 80 13.44 14.78 -2.35
C PRO A 80 12.14 15.51 -2.68
N ASN A 81 11.01 14.89 -2.32
CA ASN A 81 9.65 15.41 -2.48
C ASN A 81 9.20 15.73 -3.93
N THR A 82 9.99 15.42 -4.96
CA THR A 82 9.62 15.70 -6.36
C THR A 82 8.40 14.88 -6.80
N TRP A 83 8.28 13.65 -6.29
CA TRP A 83 7.13 12.79 -6.54
C TRP A 83 5.81 13.43 -6.07
N ASN A 84 5.79 14.05 -4.89
CA ASN A 84 4.58 14.65 -4.32
C ASN A 84 4.10 15.85 -5.15
N ILE A 85 5.04 16.71 -5.56
CA ILE A 85 4.76 17.88 -6.41
C ILE A 85 4.30 17.43 -7.80
N LEU A 86 4.88 16.36 -8.36
CA LEU A 86 4.43 15.74 -9.61
C LEU A 86 2.99 15.24 -9.47
N GLY A 87 2.66 14.50 -8.41
CA GLY A 87 1.32 13.98 -8.18
C GLY A 87 0.27 15.09 -8.08
N HIS A 88 0.58 16.16 -7.35
CA HIS A 88 -0.27 17.34 -7.28
C HIS A 88 -0.48 17.99 -8.66
N THR A 89 0.59 18.10 -9.46
CA THR A 89 0.54 18.67 -10.82
C THR A 89 -0.27 17.81 -11.78
N LEU A 90 -0.28 16.48 -11.58
CA LEU A 90 -1.10 15.53 -12.32
C LEU A 90 -2.57 15.49 -11.86
N GLY A 91 -2.95 16.28 -10.86
CA GLY A 91 -4.32 16.39 -10.36
C GLY A 91 -4.72 15.26 -9.39
N ILE A 92 -3.75 14.60 -8.76
CA ILE A 92 -4.01 13.63 -7.68
C ILE A 92 -4.43 14.41 -6.42
N SER A 93 -5.42 13.89 -5.69
CA SER A 93 -5.94 14.57 -4.50
C SER A 93 -4.88 14.65 -3.39
N LEU A 94 -4.93 15.72 -2.58
CA LEU A 94 -4.03 15.88 -1.44
C LEU A 94 -4.17 14.72 -0.43
N VAL A 95 -5.37 14.18 -0.28
CA VAL A 95 -5.67 13.03 0.59
C VAL A 95 -4.94 11.78 0.09
N ASP A 96 -4.99 11.51 -1.21
CA ASP A 96 -4.28 10.37 -1.82
C ASP A 96 -2.76 10.53 -1.70
N LEU A 97 -2.24 11.74 -1.90
CA LEU A 97 -0.80 12.02 -1.75
C LEU A 97 -0.31 11.84 -0.31
N GLU A 98 -1.13 12.23 0.67
CA GLU A 98 -0.83 12.04 2.08
C GLU A 98 -0.91 10.57 2.49
N TYR A 99 -1.87 9.82 1.95
CA TYR A 99 -1.93 8.36 2.11
C TYR A 99 -0.70 7.67 1.50
N ILE A 100 -0.28 8.06 0.30
CA ILE A 100 0.95 7.55 -0.33
C ILE A 100 2.17 7.86 0.53
N LYS A 101 2.25 9.06 1.11
CA LYS A 101 3.36 9.47 1.98
C LYS A 101 3.47 8.63 3.24
N ASN A 102 2.34 8.34 3.88
CA ASN A 102 2.30 7.83 5.25
C ASN A 102 2.02 6.33 5.34
N SER A 103 1.41 5.72 4.32
CA SER A 103 0.87 4.36 4.40
C SER A 103 1.40 3.39 3.34
N VAL A 104 2.00 3.89 2.26
CA VAL A 104 2.51 3.04 1.17
C VAL A 104 3.97 2.65 1.43
N LYS A 105 4.26 1.34 1.39
CA LYS A 105 5.62 0.78 1.51
C LYS A 105 6.36 0.68 0.16
N GLU A 106 5.62 0.79 -0.94
CA GLU A 106 6.16 0.76 -2.32
C GLU A 106 6.78 2.10 -2.72
N ASP A 107 7.41 2.16 -3.90
CA ASP A 107 7.96 3.40 -4.43
C ASP A 107 6.83 4.44 -4.66
N PRO A 108 6.92 5.64 -4.08
CA PRO A 108 5.86 6.64 -4.17
C PRO A 108 5.67 7.21 -5.57
N VAL A 109 6.71 7.19 -6.43
CA VAL A 109 6.60 7.58 -7.84
C VAL A 109 5.78 6.54 -8.59
N ASP A 110 6.07 5.26 -8.39
CA ASP A 110 5.31 4.17 -9.00
C ASP A 110 3.84 4.23 -8.57
N MET A 111 3.57 4.51 -7.29
CA MET A 111 2.21 4.64 -6.78
C MET A 111 1.45 5.82 -7.42
N ILE A 112 2.10 6.97 -7.60
CA ILE A 112 1.50 8.13 -8.28
C ILE A 112 1.16 7.81 -9.73
N LEU A 113 2.07 7.15 -10.46
CA LEU A 113 1.82 6.76 -11.85
C LEU A 113 0.65 5.76 -11.93
N LYS A 114 0.56 4.83 -10.97
CA LYS A 114 -0.58 3.92 -10.83
C LYS A 114 -1.90 4.64 -10.58
N VAL A 115 -1.91 5.64 -9.71
CA VAL A 115 -3.12 6.45 -9.44
C VAL A 115 -3.51 7.25 -10.66
N PHE A 116 -2.54 7.91 -11.31
CA PHE A 116 -2.77 8.72 -12.49
C PHE A 116 -3.35 7.91 -13.64
N MET A 117 -2.80 6.72 -13.94
CA MET A 117 -3.25 5.88 -15.06
C MET A 117 -4.65 5.27 -14.91
N GLN A 118 -5.35 5.52 -13.80
CA GLN A 118 -6.75 5.10 -13.67
C GLN A 118 -7.73 6.01 -14.43
N ASP A 119 -7.31 7.22 -14.81
CA ASP A 119 -8.09 8.11 -15.66
C ASP A 119 -7.91 7.70 -17.13
N ASP A 120 -9.01 7.52 -17.88
CA ASP A 120 -8.97 7.11 -19.29
C ASP A 120 -8.20 8.12 -20.18
N ASN A 121 -8.08 9.38 -19.72
CA ASN A 121 -7.32 10.42 -20.38
C ASN A 121 -5.90 10.56 -19.82
N ALA A 122 -5.38 9.60 -19.03
CA ALA A 122 -4.05 9.67 -18.45
C ALA A 122 -2.96 9.38 -19.49
N THR A 123 -2.67 10.35 -20.34
CA THR A 123 -1.71 10.23 -21.44
C THR A 123 -0.31 10.70 -21.03
N LEU A 124 0.72 10.22 -21.74
CA LEU A 124 2.12 10.52 -21.42
C LEU A 124 2.49 11.99 -21.65
N ASP A 125 1.79 12.71 -22.54
CA ASP A 125 1.99 14.15 -22.74
C ASP A 125 1.64 14.95 -21.49
N LYS A 126 0.64 14.51 -20.70
CA LYS A 126 0.30 15.17 -19.43
C LYS A 126 1.42 15.05 -18.41
N ILE A 127 2.18 13.96 -18.44
CA ILE A 127 3.38 13.79 -17.61
C ILE A 127 4.50 14.72 -18.09
N ILE A 128 4.72 14.83 -19.41
CA ILE A 128 5.68 15.78 -19.99
C ILE A 128 5.29 17.22 -19.59
N ASN A 129 4.03 17.59 -19.78
CA ASN A 129 3.50 18.91 -19.44
C ASN A 129 3.63 19.21 -17.95
N ALA A 130 3.49 18.20 -17.08
CA ALA A 130 3.75 18.35 -15.65
C ALA A 130 5.23 18.68 -15.40
N PHE A 131 6.18 17.98 -16.02
CA PHE A 131 7.60 18.30 -15.85
C PHE A 131 7.99 19.66 -16.44
N VAL A 132 7.37 20.09 -17.53
CA VAL A 132 7.54 21.45 -18.08
C VAL A 132 7.09 22.50 -17.06
N LYS A 133 5.92 22.31 -16.43
CA LYS A 133 5.43 23.20 -15.36
C LYS A 133 6.32 23.22 -14.12
N LEU A 134 7.02 22.12 -13.85
CA LEU A 134 7.97 21.99 -12.74
C LEU A 134 9.37 22.49 -13.09
N GLU A 135 9.60 22.94 -14.32
CA GLU A 135 10.91 23.36 -14.83
C GLU A 135 11.99 22.26 -14.68
N ARG A 136 11.58 20.99 -14.66
CA ARG A 136 12.46 19.82 -14.50
C ARG A 136 12.95 19.30 -15.85
N PHE A 137 13.68 20.16 -16.56
CA PHE A 137 14.25 19.87 -17.89
C PHE A 137 15.27 18.72 -17.87
N ASP A 138 15.92 18.46 -16.74
CA ASP A 138 16.81 17.32 -16.53
C ASP A 138 16.09 15.98 -16.69
N ILE A 139 14.87 15.87 -16.18
CA ILE A 139 14.02 14.67 -16.31
C ILE A 139 13.54 14.54 -17.75
N LEU A 140 13.09 15.64 -18.35
CA LEU A 140 12.63 15.68 -19.73
C LEU A 140 13.71 15.22 -20.70
N LYS A 141 14.96 15.69 -20.53
CA LYS A 141 16.08 15.27 -21.37
C LYS A 141 16.37 13.78 -21.24
N ALA A 142 16.25 13.23 -20.04
CA ALA A 142 16.41 11.78 -19.82
C ALA A 142 15.27 10.94 -20.42
N LEU A 143 14.08 11.51 -20.58
CA LEU A 143 12.90 10.83 -21.14
C LEU A 143 12.79 10.92 -22.66
N GLU A 144 13.52 11.85 -23.29
CA GLU A 144 13.43 12.13 -24.72
C GLU A 144 13.65 10.89 -25.59
N GLU A 145 14.77 10.19 -25.41
CA GLU A 145 15.08 8.98 -26.18
C GLU A 145 14.12 7.82 -25.83
N PRO A 146 13.86 7.46 -24.56
CA PRO A 146 12.88 6.43 -24.20
C PRO A 146 11.49 6.66 -24.80
N LEU A 147 10.98 7.90 -24.76
CA LEU A 147 9.65 8.22 -25.26
C LEU A 147 9.59 8.26 -26.79
N ASN A 148 10.64 8.75 -27.46
CA ASN A 148 10.73 8.66 -28.93
C ASN A 148 10.71 7.19 -29.38
N ASN A 149 11.56 6.35 -28.78
CA ASN A 149 11.58 4.90 -29.05
C ASN A 149 10.21 4.26 -28.79
N MET A 150 9.53 4.68 -27.72
CA MET A 150 8.21 4.15 -27.36
C MET A 150 7.19 4.54 -28.42
N SER A 151 7.16 5.83 -28.80
CA SER A 151 6.25 6.32 -29.83
C SER A 151 6.43 5.56 -31.14
N GLU A 152 7.65 5.29 -31.59
CA GLU A 152 7.89 4.51 -32.82
C GLU A 152 7.30 3.10 -32.77
N CYS A 153 7.24 2.47 -31.60
CA CYS A 153 6.64 1.14 -31.43
C CYS A 153 5.11 1.15 -31.59
N PHE A 154 4.46 2.28 -31.33
CA PHE A 154 3.00 2.44 -31.37
C PHE A 154 2.49 3.29 -32.53
N THR A 155 3.39 4.00 -33.25
CA THR A 155 3.04 4.90 -34.37
C THR A 155 3.30 4.29 -35.74
N ARG A 156 3.96 3.12 -35.83
CA ARG A 156 4.11 2.41 -37.11
C ARG A 156 2.76 1.83 -37.55
N GLU A 157 2.37 2.12 -38.78
CA GLU A 157 1.13 1.72 -39.47
C GLU A 157 0.92 0.19 -39.65
N ASP A 158 1.57 -0.65 -38.83
CA ASP A 158 1.73 -2.08 -39.10
C ASP A 158 1.43 -3.00 -37.90
N SER A 159 0.65 -2.52 -36.93
CA SER A 159 -0.02 -3.42 -35.98
C SER A 159 -1.52 -3.36 -36.25
N GLY A 160 -2.10 -4.49 -36.70
CA GLY A 160 -3.48 -4.65 -37.18
C GLY A 160 -4.59 -4.40 -36.15
N TYR A 161 -4.52 -3.28 -35.45
CA TYR A 161 -5.52 -2.75 -34.51
C TYR A 161 -6.08 -1.40 -34.95
N GLN A 162 -5.82 -0.96 -36.19
CA GLN A 162 -6.60 0.13 -36.76
C GLN A 162 -7.92 -0.44 -37.26
N SER A 163 -8.94 -0.35 -36.40
CA SER A 163 -10.33 -0.32 -36.84
C SER A 163 -10.45 0.72 -37.95
N GLU A 164 -10.80 0.25 -39.15
CA GLU A 164 -11.14 1.11 -40.28
C GLU A 164 -12.21 2.12 -39.85
N SER A 165 -11.78 3.34 -39.54
CA SER A 165 -12.67 4.50 -39.48
C SER A 165 -11.88 5.71 -39.95
N GLY A 166 -12.25 6.19 -41.14
CA GLY A 166 -11.60 7.31 -41.80
C GLY A 166 -11.70 8.59 -41.00
N LYS A 167 -10.67 9.44 -41.15
CA LYS A 167 -10.67 10.89 -40.85
C LYS A 167 -11.57 11.32 -39.68
N GLY A 168 -11.09 11.20 -38.45
CA GLY A 168 -11.64 11.94 -37.31
C GLY A 168 -11.26 11.37 -35.95
N LYS A 169 -10.32 12.04 -35.26
CA LYS A 169 -9.81 11.78 -33.90
C LYS A 169 -9.03 10.46 -33.73
N ARG A 170 -7.71 10.58 -33.56
CA ARG A 170 -6.87 9.46 -33.08
C ARG A 170 -7.33 9.11 -31.66
N GLU A 171 -7.78 7.88 -31.46
CA GLU A 171 -8.14 7.37 -30.13
C GLU A 171 -6.88 7.14 -29.28
N VAL A 172 -7.04 7.21 -27.95
CA VAL A 172 -5.95 6.95 -27.00
C VAL A 172 -5.60 5.45 -27.04
N ILE A 173 -4.34 5.14 -27.37
CA ILE A 173 -3.80 3.79 -27.43
C ILE A 173 -3.66 3.26 -25.99
N THR A 174 -4.43 2.21 -25.69
CA THR A 174 -4.43 1.51 -24.41
C THR A 174 -4.33 0.00 -24.66
N PHE A 175 -3.82 -0.75 -23.68
CA PHE A 175 -3.95 -2.21 -23.68
C PHE A 175 -5.04 -2.63 -22.68
N PRO A 176 -6.13 -3.29 -23.11
CA PRO A 176 -7.23 -3.66 -22.23
C PRO A 176 -6.85 -4.71 -21.15
N LYS A 177 -5.72 -5.41 -21.32
CA LYS A 177 -5.27 -6.48 -20.41
C LYS A 177 -4.25 -6.07 -19.35
N ILE A 178 -3.79 -4.80 -19.30
CA ILE A 178 -2.77 -4.36 -18.31
C ILE A 178 -3.38 -4.03 -16.92
N LEU A 179 -4.70 -4.18 -16.76
CA LEU A 179 -5.46 -3.69 -15.61
C LEU A 179 -5.40 -4.56 -14.33
N GLN A 180 -4.41 -5.44 -14.17
CA GLN A 180 -4.06 -5.94 -12.82
C GLN A 180 -3.06 -4.98 -12.17
N VAL A 181 -3.48 -3.72 -12.02
CA VAL A 181 -2.69 -2.75 -11.29
C VAL A 181 -2.91 -3.02 -9.80
N HIS A 182 -1.86 -3.45 -9.10
CA HIS A 182 -1.85 -3.54 -7.65
C HIS A 182 -1.87 -2.12 -7.07
N LEU A 183 -3.08 -1.58 -6.87
CA LEU A 183 -3.34 -0.36 -6.11
C LEU A 183 -4.02 -0.74 -4.79
N PRO A 184 -3.63 -0.13 -3.66
CA PRO A 184 -4.41 -0.19 -2.44
C PRO A 184 -5.87 0.19 -2.71
N PRO A 185 -6.87 -0.47 -2.07
CA PRO A 185 -8.29 -0.15 -2.30
C PRO A 185 -8.63 1.33 -2.11
N ALA A 186 -7.97 2.00 -1.15
CA ALA A 186 -8.13 3.43 -0.87
C ALA A 186 -7.80 4.33 -2.08
N LEU A 187 -6.94 3.87 -2.98
CA LEU A 187 -6.49 4.63 -4.15
C LEU A 187 -7.22 4.23 -5.44
N SER A 188 -8.12 3.24 -5.40
CA SER A 188 -8.79 2.70 -6.59
C SER A 188 -10.10 3.43 -6.91
N LYS A 189 -10.15 4.16 -8.02
CA LYS A 189 -11.34 4.86 -8.53
C LYS A 189 -12.46 3.89 -8.94
N LYS A 190 -12.10 2.71 -9.45
CA LYS A 190 -13.06 1.69 -9.92
C LYS A 190 -13.84 1.01 -8.79
N TYR A 191 -13.40 1.16 -7.54
CA TYR A 191 -14.06 0.53 -6.40
C TYR A 191 -15.33 1.26 -5.94
N VAL A 192 -15.58 2.49 -6.42
CA VAL A 192 -16.67 3.36 -5.94
C VAL A 192 -17.97 3.22 -6.75
N GLU A 193 -17.94 2.87 -8.04
CA GLU A 193 -19.12 3.00 -8.91
C GLU A 193 -20.17 1.87 -8.84
N ASN A 194 -19.87 0.72 -8.23
CA ASN A 194 -20.79 -0.44 -8.25
C ASN A 194 -21.39 -0.86 -6.89
N TYR A 195 -21.16 -0.09 -5.83
CA TYR A 195 -21.93 -0.28 -4.59
C TYR A 195 -23.07 0.74 -4.55
N LYS A 196 -24.23 0.38 -5.11
CA LYS A 196 -25.47 0.80 -4.46
C LYS A 196 -25.51 0.02 -3.16
N PRO A 197 -25.30 0.64 -1.98
CA PRO A 197 -25.54 -0.07 -0.73
C PRO A 197 -26.99 -0.58 -0.83
N LYS A 198 -27.18 -1.89 -0.69
CA LYS A 198 -28.52 -2.42 -0.41
C LYS A 198 -29.02 -1.61 0.78
N GLU A 199 -30.21 -1.01 0.66
CA GLU A 199 -30.87 -0.39 1.81
C GLU A 199 -30.67 -1.32 3.01
N PRO A 200 -30.18 -0.81 4.15
CA PRO A 200 -29.93 -1.63 5.30
C PRO A 200 -31.25 -2.30 5.68
N SER A 201 -31.34 -3.58 5.35
CA SER A 201 -32.38 -4.45 5.84
C SER A 201 -32.20 -4.48 7.34
N LEU A 202 -33.12 -3.88 8.09
CA LEU A 202 -33.24 -4.01 9.54
C LEU A 202 -33.51 -5.48 9.98
N ARG A 203 -33.49 -6.42 9.03
CA ARG A 203 -33.52 -7.86 9.29
C ARG A 203 -32.16 -8.44 8.93
N PRO A 204 -31.48 -9.16 9.85
CA PRO A 204 -30.32 -9.95 9.49
C PRO A 204 -30.67 -10.87 8.32
N SER A 205 -29.74 -11.01 7.37
CA SER A 205 -29.95 -11.95 6.27
C SER A 205 -30.17 -13.35 6.85
N ILE A 206 -31.23 -14.05 6.43
CA ILE A 206 -31.63 -15.36 6.96
C ILE A 206 -30.69 -16.50 6.48
N ASN A 207 -29.54 -16.18 5.88
CA ASN A 207 -28.61 -17.18 5.33
C ASN A 207 -27.43 -17.52 6.26
N TRP A 208 -27.40 -17.03 7.50
CA TRP A 208 -26.31 -17.33 8.46
C TRP A 208 -26.39 -18.73 9.08
N GLU A 209 -27.49 -19.46 8.89
CA GLU A 209 -27.69 -20.81 9.48
C GLU A 209 -27.10 -21.96 8.66
N LYS A 210 -26.53 -21.71 7.47
CA LYS A 210 -25.98 -22.79 6.65
C LYS A 210 -24.45 -22.78 6.69
N SER A 211 -23.95 -23.74 7.47
CA SER A 211 -22.59 -24.26 7.59
C SER A 211 -21.59 -23.47 8.46
N LYS A 212 -21.81 -23.45 9.78
CA LYS A 212 -20.68 -23.71 10.68
C LYS A 212 -20.75 -25.19 11.08
N PRO A 213 -19.82 -26.05 10.66
CA PRO A 213 -19.73 -27.38 11.24
C PRO A 213 -19.52 -27.18 12.75
N GLN A 214 -20.39 -27.77 13.55
CA GLN A 214 -20.28 -27.86 14.99
C GLN A 214 -18.94 -28.56 15.29
N LYS A 215 -17.87 -27.80 15.49
CA LYS A 215 -16.55 -28.36 15.83
C LYS A 215 -16.66 -28.92 17.24
N GLU A 216 -16.29 -30.19 17.42
CA GLU A 216 -16.37 -30.91 18.69
C GLU A 216 -15.52 -30.29 19.83
N CYS A 217 -14.56 -29.41 19.51
CA CYS A 217 -13.62 -28.83 20.47
C CYS A 217 -13.16 -27.43 19.99
N PRO A 218 -13.81 -26.34 20.45
CA PRO A 218 -13.41 -24.99 20.08
C PRO A 218 -12.05 -24.61 20.65
N VAL A 219 -11.28 -23.80 19.91
CA VAL A 219 -9.94 -23.36 20.30
C VAL A 219 -9.89 -21.85 20.52
N LEU A 220 -9.52 -21.45 21.74
CA LEU A 220 -9.23 -20.07 22.12
C LEU A 220 -7.72 -19.84 22.14
N PHE A 221 -7.22 -18.94 21.29
CA PHE A 221 -5.81 -18.58 21.27
C PHE A 221 -5.59 -17.25 21.99
N LEU A 222 -5.06 -17.31 23.21
CA LEU A 222 -4.78 -16.11 23.99
C LEU A 222 -3.50 -15.44 23.53
N THR A 223 -3.47 -14.11 23.54
CA THR A 223 -2.26 -13.30 23.34
C THR A 223 -2.23 -12.17 24.36
N TYR A 224 -1.11 -12.04 25.07
CA TYR A 224 -1.00 -11.15 26.22
C TYR A 224 0.46 -10.77 26.51
N THR A 225 0.62 -9.68 27.23
CA THR A 225 1.90 -9.19 27.78
C THR A 225 2.03 -9.55 29.26
N GLU A 226 3.17 -9.23 29.90
CA GLU A 226 3.42 -9.62 31.31
C GLU A 226 2.32 -9.13 32.26
N ASP A 227 1.86 -7.90 32.07
CA ASP A 227 0.77 -7.27 32.84
C ASP A 227 -0.62 -7.85 32.54
N GLY A 228 -0.75 -8.78 31.59
CA GLY A 228 -1.97 -9.53 31.29
C GLY A 228 -1.91 -11.00 31.73
N LEU A 229 -0.81 -11.45 32.36
CA LEU A 229 -0.60 -12.84 32.74
C LEU A 229 -1.65 -13.35 33.74
N GLU A 230 -2.02 -12.53 34.72
CA GLU A 230 -3.02 -12.90 35.73
C GLU A 230 -4.38 -13.17 35.08
N THR A 231 -4.87 -12.23 34.26
CA THR A 231 -6.09 -12.41 33.46
C THR A 231 -6.02 -13.65 32.55
N ALA A 232 -4.85 -13.95 31.96
CA ALA A 232 -4.68 -15.14 31.13
C ALA A 232 -4.86 -16.44 31.93
N LEU A 233 -4.32 -16.50 33.14
CA LEU A 233 -4.47 -17.65 34.04
C LEU A 233 -5.91 -17.78 34.54
N ASN A 234 -6.56 -16.66 34.86
CA ASN A 234 -7.97 -16.64 35.25
C ASN A 234 -8.87 -17.18 34.14
N ILE A 235 -8.68 -16.72 32.90
CA ILE A 235 -9.41 -17.23 31.73
C ILE A 235 -9.21 -18.74 31.56
N GLN A 236 -7.97 -19.24 31.68
CA GLN A 236 -7.72 -20.68 31.64
C GLN A 236 -8.47 -21.44 32.74
N GLY A 237 -8.51 -20.88 33.95
CA GLY A 237 -9.27 -21.43 35.07
C GLY A 237 -10.77 -21.45 34.80
N TYR A 238 -11.32 -20.37 34.28
CA TYR A 238 -12.75 -20.26 33.94
C TYR A 238 -13.16 -21.31 32.93
N VAL A 239 -12.43 -21.38 31.80
CA VAL A 239 -12.69 -22.36 30.73
C VAL A 239 -12.55 -23.80 31.24
N SER A 240 -11.58 -24.08 32.12
CA SER A 240 -11.39 -25.41 32.71
C SER A 240 -12.54 -25.84 33.62
N ASN A 241 -13.31 -24.88 34.16
CA ASN A 241 -14.43 -25.11 35.06
C ASN A 241 -15.79 -25.17 34.34
N TRP A 242 -15.84 -25.07 33.01
CA TRP A 242 -17.09 -25.18 32.26
C TRP A 242 -17.56 -26.64 32.20
N VAL A 243 -18.61 -26.96 32.95
CA VAL A 243 -19.11 -28.34 33.12
C VAL A 243 -20.04 -28.80 31.99
N ASP A 244 -20.81 -27.88 31.40
CA ASP A 244 -21.88 -28.17 30.42
C ASP A 244 -21.49 -27.84 28.97
N SER A 245 -20.20 -27.67 28.69
CA SER A 245 -19.69 -27.19 27.41
C SER A 245 -18.76 -28.22 26.73
N PRO A 246 -18.76 -28.34 25.39
CA PRO A 246 -17.70 -29.00 24.64
C PRO A 246 -16.33 -28.63 25.18
N GLN A 247 -15.39 -29.58 25.24
CA GLN A 247 -14.06 -29.34 25.79
C GLN A 247 -13.39 -28.19 25.01
N VAL A 248 -13.36 -26.98 25.57
CA VAL A 248 -12.73 -25.82 24.93
C VAL A 248 -11.25 -25.87 25.23
N LYS A 249 -10.43 -25.76 24.17
CA LYS A 249 -8.98 -25.74 24.30
C LYS A 249 -8.48 -24.30 24.37
N VAL A 250 -7.85 -23.93 25.48
CA VAL A 250 -7.13 -22.67 25.60
C VAL A 250 -5.67 -22.87 25.20
N LEU A 251 -5.18 -22.07 24.28
CA LEU A 251 -3.81 -22.10 23.76
C LEU A 251 -3.07 -20.82 24.18
N THR A 252 -1.88 -21.00 24.74
CA THR A 252 -0.87 -19.96 24.95
C THR A 252 0.47 -20.44 24.38
N LEU A 253 1.33 -19.52 23.97
CA LEU A 253 2.65 -19.87 23.44
C LEU A 253 3.56 -20.43 24.54
N ASN A 254 3.51 -19.84 25.73
CA ASN A 254 4.30 -20.33 26.86
C ASN A 254 3.82 -21.70 27.35
N GLY A 255 2.52 -22.01 27.26
CA GLY A 255 1.97 -23.34 27.55
C GLY A 255 2.34 -24.40 26.52
N LYS A 256 2.88 -24.00 25.36
CA LYS A 256 3.35 -24.89 24.27
C LYS A 256 4.82 -24.64 23.91
N ARG A 257 5.63 -24.26 24.90
CA ARG A 257 7.02 -23.83 24.73
C ARG A 257 7.85 -24.79 23.88
N GLU A 258 7.77 -26.10 24.13
CA GLU A 258 8.58 -27.11 23.43
C GLU A 258 8.29 -27.15 21.93
N GLU A 259 7.02 -26.96 21.55
CA GLU A 259 6.56 -26.95 20.16
C GLU A 259 6.88 -25.60 19.48
N VAL A 260 6.76 -24.49 20.21
CA VAL A 260 6.97 -23.13 19.70
C VAL A 260 8.46 -22.84 19.44
N VAL A 261 9.37 -23.30 20.29
CA VAL A 261 10.82 -22.97 20.19
C VAL A 261 11.45 -23.47 18.88
N GLN A 262 10.96 -24.58 18.31
CA GLN A 262 11.53 -25.14 17.08
C GLN A 262 11.22 -24.28 15.85
N HIS A 263 9.95 -23.88 15.68
CA HIS A 263 9.46 -23.11 14.54
C HIS A 263 8.34 -22.14 14.95
N PRO A 264 8.68 -21.03 15.64
CA PRO A 264 7.68 -20.20 16.32
C PRO A 264 6.69 -19.54 15.36
N GLU A 265 7.17 -18.95 14.26
CA GLU A 265 6.28 -18.28 13.29
C GLU A 265 5.33 -19.26 12.60
N LYS A 266 5.82 -20.46 12.23
CA LYS A 266 5.00 -21.50 11.61
C LYS A 266 3.92 -21.98 12.58
N PHE A 267 4.32 -22.27 13.82
CA PHE A 267 3.39 -22.68 14.87
C PHE A 267 2.30 -21.61 15.09
N ILE A 268 2.69 -20.34 15.20
CA ILE A 268 1.75 -19.24 15.41
C ILE A 268 0.76 -19.13 14.24
N ARG A 269 1.23 -19.17 12.99
CA ARG A 269 0.34 -19.08 11.80
C ARG A 269 -0.66 -20.24 11.74
N GLU A 270 -0.19 -21.47 11.93
CA GLU A 270 -1.06 -22.65 11.89
C GLU A 270 -2.12 -22.63 13.00
N ASN A 271 -1.74 -22.23 14.22
CA ASN A 271 -2.69 -22.14 15.33
C ASN A 271 -3.60 -20.92 15.21
N PHE A 272 -3.11 -19.80 14.66
CA PHE A 272 -3.95 -18.65 14.34
C PHE A 272 -5.03 -19.04 13.33
N GLU A 273 -4.71 -19.82 12.30
CA GLU A 273 -5.70 -20.30 11.33
C GLU A 273 -6.70 -21.26 11.97
N LYS A 274 -6.23 -22.22 12.79
CA LYS A 274 -7.07 -23.24 13.43
C LYS A 274 -7.95 -22.71 14.57
N ALA A 275 -7.53 -21.64 15.25
CA ALA A 275 -8.25 -21.03 16.35
C ALA A 275 -9.63 -20.54 15.90
N ASP A 276 -10.64 -20.78 16.73
CA ASP A 276 -11.99 -20.28 16.51
C ASP A 276 -12.08 -18.81 16.94
N PHE A 277 -11.47 -18.49 18.08
CA PHE A 277 -11.25 -17.11 18.49
C PHE A 277 -9.81 -16.85 18.91
N VAL A 278 -9.28 -15.70 18.50
CA VAL A 278 -8.07 -15.11 19.04
C VAL A 278 -8.50 -14.10 20.10
N VAL A 279 -7.89 -14.19 21.28
CA VAL A 279 -8.29 -13.46 22.48
C VAL A 279 -7.13 -12.60 22.97
N PRO A 280 -7.01 -11.36 22.46
CA PRO A 280 -6.08 -10.38 23.00
C PRO A 280 -6.50 -9.92 24.38
N ILE A 281 -5.60 -10.01 25.36
CA ILE A 281 -5.77 -9.40 26.68
C ILE A 281 -5.20 -7.98 26.60
N ILE A 282 -6.08 -7.00 26.58
CA ILE A 282 -5.73 -5.62 26.28
C ILE A 282 -5.36 -4.91 27.58
N THR A 283 -4.06 -4.76 27.78
CA THR A 283 -3.44 -4.00 28.87
C THR A 283 -2.70 -2.79 28.33
N THR A 284 -2.16 -1.94 29.22
CA THR A 284 -1.26 -0.86 28.82
C THR A 284 -0.03 -1.41 28.09
N GLY A 285 0.59 -2.47 28.63
CA GLY A 285 1.74 -3.13 28.01
C GLY A 285 1.42 -3.72 26.64
N TYR A 286 0.23 -4.32 26.47
CA TYR A 286 -0.19 -4.86 25.17
C TYR A 286 -0.26 -3.77 24.11
N LEU A 287 -0.90 -2.64 24.44
CA LEU A 287 -1.04 -1.51 23.52
C LEU A 287 0.30 -0.83 23.22
N GLU A 288 1.24 -0.81 24.16
CA GLU A 288 2.58 -0.27 23.92
C GLU A 288 3.37 -1.09 22.90
N ILE A 289 3.27 -2.42 22.94
CA ILE A 289 4.00 -3.31 22.03
C ILE A 289 3.48 -3.22 20.60
N ILE A 290 2.17 -3.07 20.41
CA ILE A 290 1.56 -3.04 19.08
C ILE A 290 1.62 -1.66 18.40
N LYS A 291 2.12 -0.62 19.08
CA LYS A 291 2.32 0.71 18.48
C LYS A 291 3.36 0.64 17.36
N SER A 292 3.03 1.24 16.22
CA SER A 292 3.81 1.19 14.96
C SER A 292 5.24 1.75 15.03
N HIS A 293 5.63 2.35 16.16
CA HIS A 293 6.94 2.97 16.39
C HIS A 293 7.67 2.40 17.61
N ALA A 294 7.20 1.30 18.19
CA ALA A 294 7.90 0.66 19.29
C ALA A 294 9.28 0.18 18.79
N PRO A 295 10.40 0.64 19.39
CA PRO A 295 11.70 0.10 19.04
C PRO A 295 11.65 -1.41 19.25
N GLN A 296 12.09 -2.17 18.24
CA GLN A 296 12.30 -3.62 18.34
C GLN A 296 13.49 -3.86 19.29
N VAL A 297 13.29 -3.59 20.57
CA VAL A 297 14.27 -3.90 21.60
C VAL A 297 14.34 -5.42 21.64
N PRO A 298 15.53 -6.02 21.48
CA PRO A 298 15.70 -7.45 21.67
C PRO A 298 15.27 -7.79 23.10
N SER A 299 14.08 -8.35 23.23
CA SER A 299 13.56 -8.80 24.51
C SER A 299 14.35 -10.02 24.94
N SER A 300 15.10 -9.90 26.04
CA SER A 300 15.71 -11.03 26.77
C SER A 300 14.68 -11.83 27.58
N ASN A 301 13.39 -11.51 27.43
CA ASN A 301 12.33 -12.17 28.15
C ASN A 301 12.10 -13.59 27.61
N ASP A 302 12.13 -14.56 28.52
CA ASP A 302 11.85 -15.97 28.22
C ASP A 302 10.37 -16.22 27.93
N ASN A 303 9.47 -15.27 28.20
CA ASN A 303 8.04 -15.41 27.93
C ASN A 303 7.75 -15.30 26.42
N LEU A 304 7.34 -16.43 25.83
CA LEU A 304 7.03 -16.53 24.40
C LEU A 304 5.77 -15.76 24.02
N ASP A 305 4.76 -15.68 24.90
CA ASP A 305 3.54 -14.91 24.62
C ASP A 305 3.89 -13.43 24.43
N TYR A 306 4.66 -12.86 25.37
CA TYR A 306 5.16 -11.48 25.30
C TYR A 306 5.98 -11.23 24.03
N LYS A 307 6.92 -12.13 23.72
CA LYS A 307 7.84 -11.98 22.58
C LYS A 307 7.14 -11.89 21.23
N TYR A 308 6.02 -12.58 21.07
CA TYR A 308 5.32 -12.69 19.78
C TYR A 308 4.01 -11.89 19.69
N VAL A 309 3.67 -11.07 20.69
CA VAL A 309 2.47 -10.20 20.67
C VAL A 309 2.39 -9.39 19.37
N ASN A 310 3.45 -8.67 19.01
CA ASN A 310 3.46 -7.84 17.80
C ASN A 310 3.28 -8.68 16.52
N PHE A 311 3.84 -9.89 16.48
CA PHE A 311 3.68 -10.78 15.33
C PHE A 311 2.22 -11.28 15.21
N ILE A 312 1.61 -11.69 16.32
CA ILE A 312 0.20 -12.11 16.36
C ILE A 312 -0.72 -10.95 15.99
N TYR A 313 -0.45 -9.75 16.51
CA TYR A 313 -1.23 -8.55 16.17
C TYR A 313 -1.15 -8.21 14.68
N ASN A 314 0.03 -8.33 14.05
CA ASN A 314 0.13 -8.18 12.60
C ASN A 314 -0.69 -9.23 11.83
N LEU A 315 -0.84 -10.46 12.35
CA LEU A 315 -1.75 -11.44 11.76
C LEU A 315 -3.21 -11.04 11.93
N ILE A 316 -3.60 -10.50 13.08
CA ILE A 316 -4.94 -9.96 13.34
C ILE A 316 -5.27 -8.87 12.31
N VAL A 317 -4.41 -7.86 12.17
CA VAL A 317 -4.61 -6.74 11.25
C VAL A 317 -4.72 -7.23 9.81
N ASN A 318 -3.81 -8.12 9.39
CA ASN A 318 -3.83 -8.68 8.03
C ASN A 318 -5.11 -9.49 7.77
N HIS A 319 -5.55 -10.29 8.75
CA HIS A 319 -6.78 -11.07 8.63
C HIS A 319 -8.01 -10.16 8.55
N TYR A 320 -8.09 -9.16 9.43
CA TYR A 320 -9.17 -8.17 9.46
C TYR A 320 -9.27 -7.38 8.15
N ILE A 321 -8.15 -6.84 7.64
CA ILE A 321 -8.15 -6.01 6.43
C ILE A 321 -8.33 -6.85 5.16
N HIS A 322 -7.54 -7.92 5.02
CA HIS A 322 -7.40 -8.62 3.73
C HIS A 322 -8.28 -9.85 3.60
N ALA A 323 -8.62 -10.54 4.70
CA ALA A 323 -9.40 -11.77 4.63
C ALA A 323 -10.90 -11.53 4.83
N THR A 324 -11.28 -10.66 5.76
CA THR A 324 -12.69 -10.44 6.14
C THR A 324 -13.26 -9.09 5.70
N GLY A 325 -12.45 -8.21 5.09
CA GLY A 325 -12.92 -6.91 4.59
C GLY A 325 -13.41 -5.98 5.70
N CYS A 326 -12.64 -5.90 6.79
CA CYS A 326 -12.94 -5.12 8.00
C CYS A 326 -14.13 -5.66 8.83
N LEU A 327 -14.43 -6.96 8.74
CA LEU A 327 -15.38 -7.64 9.62
C LEU A 327 -14.63 -8.43 10.71
N ASN A 328 -14.97 -8.18 11.98
CA ASN A 328 -14.28 -8.82 13.09
C ASN A 328 -14.96 -10.13 13.52
N GLU A 329 -14.70 -11.18 12.73
CA GLU A 329 -15.29 -12.51 12.97
C GLU A 329 -14.48 -13.36 13.95
N LYS A 330 -13.17 -13.08 14.08
CA LYS A 330 -12.20 -13.96 14.73
C LYS A 330 -11.61 -13.44 16.04
N VAL A 331 -11.65 -12.13 16.28
CA VAL A 331 -11.01 -11.52 17.45
C VAL A 331 -12.06 -11.16 18.49
N ARG A 332 -11.82 -11.56 19.73
CA ARG A 332 -12.63 -11.21 20.90
C ARG A 332 -11.69 -10.78 22.01
N SER A 333 -11.52 -9.49 22.18
CA SER A 333 -10.58 -8.92 23.14
C SER A 333 -11.14 -9.00 24.57
N VAL A 334 -10.25 -9.08 25.55
CA VAL A 334 -10.60 -9.05 26.97
C VAL A 334 -9.83 -7.92 27.64
N LEU A 335 -10.54 -7.12 28.44
CA LEU A 335 -9.95 -6.12 29.32
C LEU A 335 -9.86 -6.70 30.74
N PRO A 336 -8.72 -6.55 31.43
CA PRO A 336 -8.62 -6.85 32.86
C PRO A 336 -9.68 -6.10 33.66
N GLN A 337 -10.04 -6.64 34.82
CA GLN A 337 -11.07 -6.07 35.70
C GLN A 337 -10.72 -4.64 36.17
N ASP A 338 -9.44 -4.32 36.27
CA ASP A 338 -8.87 -3.04 36.68
C ASP A 338 -8.30 -2.21 35.51
N ALA A 339 -8.74 -2.50 34.27
CA ALA A 339 -8.25 -1.81 33.08
C ALA A 339 -8.31 -0.28 33.19
N ASN A 340 -7.17 0.38 32.99
CA ASN A 340 -7.03 1.82 33.09
C ASN A 340 -7.87 2.56 32.03
N VAL A 341 -8.44 3.72 32.39
CA VAL A 341 -9.14 4.65 31.49
C VAL A 341 -8.31 4.98 30.23
N ASP A 342 -6.98 5.03 30.35
CA ASP A 342 -6.10 5.28 29.21
C ASP A 342 -6.08 4.12 28.20
N VAL A 343 -6.26 2.88 28.66
CA VAL A 343 -6.42 1.70 27.80
C VAL A 343 -7.73 1.81 27.01
N LEU A 344 -8.82 2.23 27.66
CA LEU A 344 -10.13 2.42 27.01
C LEU A 344 -10.11 3.54 25.96
N ARG A 345 -9.32 4.59 26.16
CA ARG A 345 -9.14 5.64 25.15
C ARG A 345 -8.30 5.13 23.98
N SER A 346 -7.23 4.42 24.28
CA SER A 346 -6.26 3.95 23.29
C SER A 346 -6.81 2.82 22.42
N ILE A 347 -7.61 1.91 22.99
CA ILE A 347 -8.20 0.79 22.24
C ILE A 347 -9.12 1.25 21.10
N SER A 348 -9.70 2.46 21.21
CA SER A 348 -10.53 3.01 20.14
C SER A 348 -9.81 3.33 18.83
N MET A 349 -8.49 3.38 18.87
CA MET A 349 -7.64 3.52 17.68
C MET A 349 -7.48 2.20 16.91
N TYR A 350 -7.96 1.08 17.47
CA TYR A 350 -7.74 -0.28 16.97
C TYR A 350 -9.08 -0.99 16.71
N PRO A 351 -9.71 -0.78 15.53
CA PRO A 351 -11.02 -1.35 15.22
C PRO A 351 -11.04 -2.89 15.19
N ASP A 352 -9.89 -3.50 14.93
CA ASP A 352 -9.67 -4.95 14.96
C ASP A 352 -9.61 -5.53 16.39
N LEU A 353 -9.53 -4.68 17.42
CA LEU A 353 -9.57 -5.04 18.84
C LEU A 353 -10.85 -4.57 19.57
N MET A 354 -11.74 -3.86 18.86
CA MET A 354 -12.94 -3.22 19.40
C MET A 354 -14.01 -4.17 19.97
N PRO A 355 -14.20 -5.42 19.50
CA PRO A 355 -15.07 -6.37 20.18
C PRO A 355 -14.38 -6.83 21.48
N TRP A 356 -14.56 -6.05 22.55
CA TRP A 356 -13.98 -6.33 23.85
C TRP A 356 -15.03 -6.58 24.93
N THR A 357 -14.65 -7.35 25.93
CA THR A 357 -15.41 -7.57 27.17
C THR A 357 -14.50 -7.40 28.37
N TYR A 358 -15.06 -7.05 29.52
CA TYR A 358 -14.34 -7.19 30.78
C TYR A 358 -14.16 -8.66 31.14
N GLU A 359 -13.06 -8.98 31.82
CA GLU A 359 -12.75 -10.29 32.37
C GLU A 359 -13.92 -10.86 33.21
N THR A 360 -14.60 -10.00 33.97
CA THR A 360 -15.76 -10.39 34.80
C THR A 360 -16.92 -10.96 34.00
N ASN A 361 -17.04 -10.58 32.74
CA ASN A 361 -18.12 -11.00 31.85
C ASN A 361 -17.63 -12.03 30.82
N PHE A 362 -16.41 -12.55 30.99
CA PHE A 362 -15.79 -13.48 30.06
C PHE A 362 -16.67 -14.71 29.81
N ASP A 363 -17.14 -15.35 30.88
CA ASP A 363 -17.91 -16.60 30.79
C ASP A 363 -19.20 -16.45 29.98
N GLU A 364 -20.01 -15.44 30.29
CA GLU A 364 -21.30 -15.21 29.63
C GLU A 364 -21.09 -14.90 28.14
N HIS A 365 -20.16 -14.02 27.82
CA HIS A 365 -19.91 -13.60 26.44
C HIS A 365 -19.27 -14.72 25.61
N PHE A 366 -18.25 -15.42 26.12
CA PHE A 366 -17.60 -16.46 25.32
C PHE A 366 -18.44 -17.72 25.18
N LYS A 367 -19.25 -18.10 26.18
CA LYS A 367 -20.22 -19.18 26.01
C LYS A 367 -21.25 -18.85 24.93
N SER A 368 -21.77 -17.62 24.90
CA SER A 368 -22.73 -17.22 23.85
C SER A 368 -22.10 -17.20 22.45
N PHE A 369 -20.81 -16.87 22.32
CA PHE A 369 -20.12 -16.95 21.02
C PHE A 369 -19.83 -18.38 20.56
N LEU A 370 -19.52 -19.28 21.50
CA LEU A 370 -19.07 -20.65 21.20
C LEU A 370 -20.23 -21.65 21.09
N PHE A 371 -21.30 -21.46 21.85
CA PHE A 371 -22.41 -22.40 22.00
C PHE A 371 -23.74 -21.75 21.63
N ILE A 372 -23.78 -21.06 20.48
CA ILE A 372 -25.02 -20.56 19.90
C ILE A 372 -25.98 -21.74 19.70
N GLU A 373 -27.09 -21.76 20.44
CA GLU A 373 -28.25 -22.63 20.19
C GLU A 373 -29.02 -22.18 18.95
#